data_AF-T0R8Q8-F1
#
_entry.id   AF-T0R8Q8-F1
#
_cell.length_a   1.000
_cell.length_b   1.000
_cell.length_c   1.000
_cell.angle_alpha   90.00
_cell.angle_beta   90.00
_cell.angle_gamma   90.00
#
_symmetry.space_group_name_H-M   'P 1'
#
loop_
_entity.id
_entity.type
_entity.pdbx_description
1 polymer ?
#
loop_
_entity_poly.entity_id
_entity_poly.type
_entity_poly.pdbx_seq_one_letter_code
_entity_poly.pdbx_strand_id
1 'polypeptide(L)'
;MQTMAPGAQARGCPFRAQRLPTRHVIDVPTTTRLLYEIGGPGRILEFCVAFYLLAFADTTLQAFMYETDGAVAHGERLAKWIVAQMQGAGGGCQHAWAAAHHRARHCEKRPAAARGACFSVRDARAWMRLHFWALRDCGLDRNQEFWTWYVHFIHANIALHNSYAPGYTHLDAVWSTDAANIKAYRDAKRTMTDLCPSLYC
;
A
#
# COMPACT_ATOMS: atom_id res chain seq x y z
N MET A 1 41.82 -5.86 -39.15
CA MET A 1 40.59 -6.63 -38.89
C MET A 1 40.52 -6.87 -37.38
N GLN A 2 39.98 -5.90 -36.64
CA GLN A 2 39.80 -5.98 -35.18
C GLN A 2 38.33 -6.28 -34.91
N THR A 3 38.07 -7.42 -34.28
CA THR A 3 36.76 -7.84 -33.76
C THR A 3 36.39 -7.00 -32.54
N MET A 4 35.34 -6.19 -32.65
CA MET A 4 34.74 -5.52 -31.50
C MET A 4 33.83 -6.47 -30.74
N ALA A 5 33.93 -6.45 -29.40
CA ALA A 5 33.11 -7.21 -28.46
C ALA A 5 31.63 -6.78 -28.51
N PRO A 6 30.68 -7.70 -28.22
CA PRO A 6 29.26 -7.38 -28.25
C PRO A 6 28.90 -6.38 -27.14
N GLY A 7 28.20 -5.32 -27.55
CA GLY A 7 27.75 -4.23 -26.70
C GLY A 7 26.89 -4.72 -25.54
N ALA A 8 27.24 -4.26 -24.33
CA ALA A 8 26.42 -4.39 -23.15
C ALA A 8 25.05 -3.74 -23.40
N GLN A 9 23.99 -4.55 -23.43
CA GLN A 9 22.64 -4.03 -23.34
C GLN A 9 22.52 -3.24 -22.03
N ALA A 10 22.13 -1.97 -22.14
CA ALA A 10 21.80 -1.15 -20.99
C ALA A 10 20.71 -1.87 -20.18
N ARG A 11 21.05 -2.32 -18.97
CA ARG A 11 20.08 -2.84 -18.01
C ARG A 11 19.06 -1.71 -17.76
N GLY A 12 17.81 -1.92 -18.17
CA GLY A 12 16.73 -0.97 -17.92
C GLY A 12 16.65 -0.64 -16.42
N CYS A 13 16.26 0.59 -16.09
CA CYS A 13 16.11 1.04 -14.71
C CYS A 13 15.24 0.04 -13.91
N PRO A 14 15.75 -0.57 -12.82
CA PRO A 14 14.98 -1.54 -12.03
C PRO A 14 13.80 -0.90 -11.28
N PHE A 15 13.68 0.43 -11.33
CA PHE A 15 12.63 1.23 -10.70
C PHE A 15 11.53 1.67 -11.67
N ARG A 16 11.49 1.13 -12.90
CA ARG A 16 10.48 1.55 -13.87
C ARG A 16 9.11 0.99 -13.50
N ALA A 17 8.16 1.91 -13.26
CA ALA A 17 6.74 1.61 -13.10
C ALA A 17 6.25 0.57 -14.14
N GLN A 18 5.73 -0.56 -13.67
CA GLN A 18 5.09 -1.55 -14.54
C GLN A 18 3.60 -1.27 -14.64
N ARG A 19 3.06 -1.27 -15.86
CA ARG A 19 1.60 -1.22 -16.05
C ARG A 19 1.03 -2.59 -15.74
N LEU A 20 0.17 -2.66 -14.74
CA LEU A 20 -0.73 -3.80 -14.60
C LEU A 20 -1.88 -3.69 -15.59
N PRO A 21 -2.42 -4.81 -16.09
CA PRO A 21 -3.60 -4.77 -16.92
C PRO A 21 -4.73 -4.08 -16.13
N THR A 22 -5.46 -3.21 -16.81
CA THR A 22 -6.58 -2.49 -16.24
C THR A 22 -7.61 -3.49 -15.69
N ARG A 23 -7.79 -3.44 -14.37
CA ARG A 23 -8.89 -4.06 -13.60
C ARG A 23 -9.05 -5.56 -13.89
N HIS A 24 -8.41 -6.41 -13.07
CA HIS A 24 -8.86 -7.79 -12.92
C HIS A 24 -10.23 -7.76 -12.25
N VAL A 25 -11.30 -7.74 -13.07
CA VAL A 25 -12.68 -7.76 -12.60
C VAL A 25 -12.97 -9.20 -12.18
N ILE A 26 -12.77 -9.48 -10.91
CA ILE A 26 -13.34 -10.67 -10.28
C ILE A 26 -14.79 -10.32 -9.93
N ASP A 27 -15.72 -11.22 -10.25
CA ASP A 27 -17.14 -11.02 -9.93
C ASP A 27 -17.39 -11.05 -8.42
N VAL A 28 -18.48 -10.40 -8.00
CA VAL A 28 -18.84 -10.26 -6.57
C VAL A 28 -19.01 -11.61 -5.86
N PRO A 29 -19.69 -12.62 -6.44
CA PRO A 29 -19.72 -13.96 -5.86
C PRO A 29 -18.32 -14.53 -5.58
N THR A 30 -17.39 -14.39 -6.53
CA THR A 30 -16.02 -14.87 -6.37
C THR A 30 -15.27 -14.11 -5.27
N THR A 31 -15.30 -12.78 -5.24
CA THR A 31 -14.65 -12.03 -4.15
C THR A 31 -15.29 -12.28 -2.79
N THR A 32 -16.61 -12.53 -2.74
CA THR A 32 -17.31 -12.90 -1.50
C THR A 32 -16.87 -14.27 -1.01
N ARG A 33 -16.73 -15.26 -1.90
CA ARG A 33 -16.15 -16.58 -1.56
C ARG A 33 -14.74 -16.42 -1.00
N LEU A 34 -13.87 -15.69 -1.70
CA LEU A 34 -12.49 -15.44 -1.27
C LEU A 34 -12.42 -14.83 0.13
N LEU A 35 -13.31 -13.89 0.45
CA LEU A 35 -13.39 -13.29 1.80
C LEU A 35 -13.57 -14.36 2.88
N TYR A 36 -14.42 -15.35 2.68
CA TYR A 36 -14.64 -16.40 3.67
C TYR A 36 -13.52 -17.45 3.69
N GLU A 37 -12.90 -17.75 2.54
CA GLU A 37 -11.76 -18.67 2.46
C GLU A 37 -10.53 -18.18 3.22
N ILE A 38 -10.33 -16.86 3.31
CA ILE A 38 -9.26 -16.27 4.11
C ILE A 38 -9.60 -16.13 5.61
N GLY A 39 -10.80 -16.57 6.04
CA GLY A 39 -11.24 -16.47 7.44
C GLY A 39 -12.19 -15.30 7.73
N GLY A 40 -12.76 -14.67 6.70
CA GLY A 40 -13.86 -13.71 6.83
C GLY A 40 -13.46 -12.28 7.23
N PRO A 41 -14.45 -11.41 7.50
CA PRO A 41 -14.23 -10.01 7.88
C PRO A 41 -13.31 -9.80 9.08
N GLY A 42 -13.29 -10.74 10.03
CA GLY A 42 -12.42 -10.68 11.21
C GLY A 42 -10.94 -10.74 10.85
N ARG A 43 -10.56 -11.56 9.86
CA ARG A 43 -9.18 -11.62 9.37
C ARG A 43 -8.78 -10.33 8.63
N ILE A 44 -9.73 -9.72 7.92
CA ILE A 44 -9.53 -8.41 7.30
C ILE A 44 -9.26 -7.33 8.36
N LEU A 45 -10.04 -7.33 9.46
CA LEU A 45 -9.81 -6.42 10.58
C LEU A 45 -8.44 -6.65 11.23
N GLU A 46 -8.08 -7.90 11.51
CA GLU A 46 -6.79 -8.26 12.11
C GLU A 46 -5.62 -7.66 11.32
N PHE A 47 -5.60 -7.85 9.99
CA PHE A 47 -4.53 -7.28 9.17
C PHE A 47 -4.57 -5.75 9.18
N CYS A 48 -5.76 -5.14 9.08
CA CYS A 48 -5.88 -3.68 9.07
C CYS A 48 -5.34 -3.05 10.36
N VAL A 49 -5.58 -3.68 11.52
CA VAL A 49 -5.01 -3.24 12.80
C VAL A 49 -3.50 -3.42 12.80
N ALA A 50 -2.98 -4.56 12.34
CA ALA A 50 -1.55 -4.80 12.23
C ALA A 50 -0.86 -3.77 11.32
N PHE A 51 -1.48 -3.41 10.19
CA PHE A 51 -1.01 -2.35 9.31
C PHE A 51 -0.94 -1.00 10.04
N TYR A 52 -2.00 -0.60 10.74
CA TYR A 52 -1.97 0.69 11.44
C TYR A 52 -0.98 0.71 12.61
N LEU A 53 -0.73 -0.40 13.29
CA LEU A 53 0.36 -0.49 14.27
C LEU A 53 1.73 -0.17 13.63
N LEU A 54 1.98 -0.67 12.41
CA LEU A 54 3.18 -0.32 11.64
C LEU A 54 3.15 1.15 11.20
N ALA A 55 2.02 1.64 10.69
CA ALA A 55 1.90 2.98 10.14
C ALA A 55 1.99 4.09 11.20
N PHE A 56 1.47 3.86 12.42
CA PHE A 56 1.65 4.77 13.55
C PHE A 56 3.11 4.84 14.03
N ALA A 57 3.87 3.78 13.77
CA ALA A 57 5.27 3.68 14.19
C ALA A 57 6.26 4.15 13.10
N ASP A 58 5.82 4.27 11.85
CA ASP A 58 6.63 4.71 10.71
C ASP A 58 6.82 6.23 10.71
N THR A 59 8.07 6.66 10.51
CA THR A 59 8.42 8.08 10.61
C THR A 59 7.85 8.95 9.48
N THR A 60 7.53 8.35 8.34
CA THR A 60 6.92 9.00 7.17
C THR A 60 5.42 9.10 7.37
N LEU A 61 4.77 7.98 7.70
CA LEU A 61 3.31 7.89 7.76
C LEU A 61 2.72 8.57 9.00
N GLN A 62 3.44 8.65 10.12
CA GLN A 62 2.98 9.33 11.33
C GLN A 62 2.57 10.79 11.09
N ALA A 63 3.16 11.46 10.08
CA ALA A 63 2.86 12.84 9.73
C ALA A 63 1.43 13.03 9.19
N PHE A 64 0.79 11.95 8.74
CA PHE A 64 -0.57 11.95 8.20
C PHE A 64 -1.61 11.47 9.22
N MET A 65 -1.19 10.97 10.39
CA MET A 65 -2.08 10.43 11.42
C MET A 65 -2.67 11.57 12.25
N TYR A 66 -3.77 12.16 11.78
CA TYR A 66 -4.42 13.29 12.44
C TYR A 66 -5.37 12.90 13.58
N GLU A 67 -5.98 11.70 13.52
CA GLU A 67 -6.77 11.15 14.63
C GLU A 67 -5.86 10.47 15.66
N THR A 68 -6.26 10.53 16.93
CA THR A 68 -5.56 9.88 18.05
C THR A 68 -6.31 8.67 18.62
N ASP A 69 -7.31 8.16 17.89
CA ASP A 69 -8.17 7.03 18.26
C ASP A 69 -7.49 5.64 18.12
N GLY A 70 -6.24 5.62 17.65
CA GLY A 70 -5.37 4.44 17.66
C GLY A 70 -5.58 3.48 16.49
N ALA A 71 -4.79 2.40 16.49
CA ALA A 71 -4.73 1.43 15.39
C ALA A 71 -6.02 0.64 15.20
N VAL A 72 -6.75 0.36 16.29
CA VAL A 72 -8.01 -0.40 16.22
C VAL A 72 -9.06 0.38 15.43
N ALA A 73 -9.34 1.63 15.81
CA ALA A 73 -10.36 2.45 15.16
C ALA A 73 -10.02 2.75 13.69
N HIS A 74 -8.74 2.99 13.37
CA HIS A 74 -8.30 3.10 11.98
C HIS A 74 -8.45 1.79 11.20
N GLY A 75 -8.08 0.67 11.83
CA GLY A 75 -8.18 -0.66 11.26
C GLY A 75 -9.64 -1.01 10.92
N GLU A 76 -10.59 -0.69 11.80
CA GLU A 76 -12.02 -0.89 11.57
C GLU A 76 -12.54 -0.12 10.35
N ARG A 77 -12.15 1.16 10.19
CA ARG A 77 -12.56 1.98 9.04
C ARG A 77 -12.05 1.39 7.72
N LEU A 78 -10.79 0.99 7.69
CA LEU A 78 -10.18 0.38 6.51
C LEU A 78 -10.78 -1.01 6.22
N ALA A 79 -10.94 -1.84 7.24
CA ALA A 79 -11.51 -3.18 7.12
C ALA A 79 -12.94 -3.15 6.59
N LYS A 80 -13.79 -2.27 7.14
CA LYS A 80 -15.16 -2.07 6.68
C LYS A 80 -15.21 -1.72 5.20
N TRP A 81 -14.29 -0.86 4.74
CA TRP A 81 -14.23 -0.51 3.33
C TRP A 81 -13.78 -1.69 2.45
N ILE A 82 -12.74 -2.43 2.85
CA ILE A 82 -12.25 -3.58 2.07
C ILE A 82 -13.31 -4.68 1.99
N VAL A 83 -13.97 -5.01 3.10
CA VAL A 83 -15.07 -5.98 3.12
C VAL A 83 -16.21 -5.55 2.20
N ALA A 84 -16.59 -4.27 2.24
CA ALA A 84 -17.61 -3.73 1.34
C ALA A 84 -17.21 -3.88 -0.15
N GLN A 85 -15.94 -3.64 -0.49
CA GLN A 85 -15.42 -3.84 -1.85
C GLN A 85 -15.47 -5.31 -2.29
N MET A 86 -15.10 -6.24 -1.41
CA MET A 86 -15.20 -7.68 -1.68
C MET A 86 -16.64 -8.17 -1.85
N GLN A 87 -17.60 -7.51 -1.21
CA GLN A 87 -19.03 -7.85 -1.30
C GLN A 87 -19.77 -7.07 -2.40
N GLY A 88 -19.05 -6.29 -3.22
CA GLY A 88 -19.66 -5.50 -4.29
C GLY A 88 -20.47 -4.29 -3.82
N ALA A 89 -20.41 -3.94 -2.54
CA ALA A 89 -21.04 -2.74 -1.99
C ALA A 89 -20.20 -1.50 -2.38
N GLY A 90 -20.50 -0.93 -3.54
CA GLY A 90 -19.86 0.28 -4.03
C GLY A 90 -20.18 1.49 -3.16
N GLY A 91 -19.14 2.14 -2.61
CA GLY A 91 -19.16 3.61 -2.49
C GLY A 91 -19.56 4.23 -1.16
N GLY A 92 -20.04 3.50 -0.15
CA GLY A 92 -20.48 4.10 1.13
C GLY A 92 -19.40 4.94 1.87
N CYS A 93 -18.13 4.72 1.58
CA CYS A 93 -17.02 5.44 2.23
C CYS A 93 -16.23 6.37 1.29
N GLN A 94 -16.53 6.49 -0.01
CA GLN A 94 -15.67 7.28 -0.92
C GLN A 94 -15.58 8.76 -0.52
N HIS A 95 -16.70 9.39 -0.17
CA HIS A 95 -16.70 10.76 0.36
C HIS A 95 -15.99 10.86 1.72
N ALA A 96 -16.17 9.88 2.60
CA ALA A 96 -15.47 9.81 3.87
C ALA A 96 -13.95 9.66 3.69
N TRP A 97 -13.50 8.89 2.70
CA TRP A 97 -12.10 8.74 2.34
C TRP A 97 -11.54 10.03 1.73
N ALA A 98 -12.25 10.69 0.82
CA ALA A 98 -11.79 11.98 0.28
C ALA A 98 -11.60 13.02 1.39
N ALA A 99 -12.54 13.11 2.33
CA ALA A 99 -12.43 13.97 3.50
C ALA A 99 -11.27 13.55 4.43
N ALA A 100 -11.07 12.25 4.67
CA ALA A 100 -9.96 11.74 5.47
C ALA A 100 -8.60 12.05 4.83
N HIS A 101 -8.43 11.83 3.52
CA HIS A 101 -7.22 12.20 2.79
C HIS A 101 -6.99 13.71 2.79
N HIS A 102 -8.06 14.52 2.68
CA HIS A 102 -7.94 15.97 2.84
C HIS A 102 -7.39 16.32 4.22
N ARG A 103 -7.99 15.81 5.31
CA ARG A 103 -7.49 16.08 6.68
C ARG A 103 -6.06 15.59 6.88
N ALA A 104 -5.71 14.40 6.39
CA ALA A 104 -4.35 13.89 6.42
C ALA A 104 -3.36 14.82 5.71
N ARG A 105 -3.72 15.34 4.52
CA ARG A 105 -2.87 16.29 3.78
C ARG A 105 -2.69 17.62 4.52
N HIS A 106 -3.69 18.04 5.29
CA HIS A 106 -3.63 19.27 6.08
C HIS A 106 -3.21 19.06 7.54
N CYS A 107 -2.79 17.84 7.92
CA CYS A 107 -2.45 17.52 9.29
C CYS A 107 -1.32 18.41 9.83
N GLU A 108 -1.47 18.87 11.08
CA GLU A 108 -0.49 19.75 11.72
C GLU A 108 0.86 19.08 11.99
N LYS A 109 0.89 17.75 12.04
CA LYS A 109 2.13 16.97 12.14
C LYS A 109 3.01 17.10 10.90
N ARG A 110 2.46 17.51 9.76
CA ARG A 110 3.24 17.81 8.54
C ARG A 110 3.94 19.18 8.68
N PRO A 111 5.15 19.33 8.11
CA PRO A 111 5.80 20.63 7.99
C PRO A 111 4.86 21.65 7.34
N ALA A 112 4.85 22.90 7.82
CA ALA A 112 3.94 23.94 7.35
C ALA A 112 3.99 24.10 5.82
N ALA A 113 5.19 24.06 5.23
CA ALA A 113 5.40 24.17 3.78
C ALA A 113 4.85 22.98 2.96
N ALA A 114 4.52 21.85 3.59
CA ALA A 114 4.01 20.65 2.94
C ALA A 114 2.51 20.42 3.18
N ARG A 115 1.86 21.19 4.06
CA ARG A 115 0.41 21.05 4.35
C ARG A 115 -0.41 21.40 3.11
N GLY A 116 -1.41 20.58 2.80
CA GLY A 116 -2.26 20.69 1.60
C GLY A 116 -1.69 20.02 0.35
N ALA A 117 -0.38 19.79 0.28
CA ALA A 117 0.21 19.04 -0.82
C ALA A 117 -0.30 17.60 -0.85
N CYS A 118 -0.46 17.03 -2.05
CA CYS A 118 -0.76 15.60 -2.25
C CYS A 118 0.30 14.70 -1.60
N PHE A 119 -0.06 13.43 -1.40
CA PHE A 119 0.91 12.43 -0.97
C PHE A 119 1.98 12.28 -2.06
N SER A 120 3.24 12.22 -1.66
CA SER A 120 4.34 11.90 -2.56
C SER A 120 4.27 10.43 -2.99
N VAL A 121 4.98 10.09 -4.08
CA VAL A 121 5.19 8.68 -4.42
C VAL A 121 5.84 7.95 -3.25
N ARG A 122 6.81 8.57 -2.56
CA ARG A 122 7.43 8.00 -1.36
C ARG A 122 6.42 7.64 -0.28
N ASP A 123 5.48 8.54 0.05
CA ASP A 123 4.45 8.30 1.07
C ASP A 123 3.57 7.11 0.69
N ALA A 124 3.12 7.07 -0.57
CA ALA A 124 2.27 6.00 -1.07
C ALA A 124 3.00 4.64 -1.11
N ARG A 125 4.29 4.63 -1.43
CA ARG A 125 5.12 3.41 -1.42
C ARG A 125 5.40 2.91 -0.01
N ALA A 126 5.67 3.80 0.94
CA ALA A 126 5.80 3.43 2.35
C ALA A 126 4.50 2.80 2.87
N TRP A 127 3.36 3.42 2.54
CA TRP A 127 2.03 2.85 2.83
C TRP A 127 1.88 1.45 2.24
N MET A 128 2.12 1.25 0.94
CA MET A 128 1.98 -0.06 0.28
C MET A 128 2.87 -1.13 0.91
N ARG A 129 4.14 -0.83 1.18
CA ARG A 129 5.10 -1.79 1.74
C ARG A 129 4.69 -2.28 3.12
N LEU A 130 4.31 -1.38 4.02
CA LEU A 130 3.84 -1.75 5.37
C LEU A 130 2.50 -2.48 5.31
N HIS A 131 1.63 -2.11 4.37
CA HIS A 131 0.33 -2.72 4.17
C HIS A 131 0.43 -4.16 3.67
N PHE A 132 1.25 -4.40 2.64
CA PHE A 132 1.55 -5.76 2.17
C PHE A 132 2.30 -6.58 3.22
N TRP A 133 3.22 -5.96 3.98
CA TRP A 133 3.88 -6.65 5.08
C TRP A 133 2.87 -7.12 6.14
N ALA A 134 2.00 -6.24 6.64
CA ALA A 134 0.98 -6.61 7.62
C ALA A 134 0.05 -7.73 7.12
N LEU A 135 -0.34 -7.67 5.85
CA LEU A 135 -1.15 -8.71 5.22
C LEU A 135 -0.45 -10.07 5.25
N ARG A 136 0.85 -10.13 4.96
CA ARG A 136 1.66 -11.36 5.04
C ARG A 136 1.83 -11.88 6.46
N ASP A 137 2.06 -10.98 7.43
CA ASP A 137 2.18 -11.37 8.83
C ASP A 137 0.87 -12.02 9.34
N CYS A 138 -0.28 -11.61 8.81
CA CYS A 138 -1.58 -12.25 9.06
C CYS A 138 -1.84 -13.52 8.21
N GLY A 139 -0.90 -13.94 7.36
CA GLY A 139 -0.97 -15.15 6.54
C GLY A 139 -1.97 -15.09 5.38
N LEU A 140 -2.46 -13.90 5.04
CA LEU A 140 -3.47 -13.70 3.99
C LEU A 140 -2.93 -13.94 2.58
N ASP A 141 -1.62 -13.85 2.38
CA ASP A 141 -0.94 -14.12 1.11
C ASP A 141 -0.86 -15.62 0.76
N ARG A 142 -1.19 -16.51 1.71
CA ARG A 142 -1.19 -17.97 1.50
C ARG A 142 -2.31 -18.41 0.54
N ASN A 143 -3.42 -17.68 0.48
CA ASN A 143 -4.45 -17.88 -0.55
C ASN A 143 -4.05 -17.08 -1.81
N GLN A 144 -3.59 -17.77 -2.85
CA GLN A 144 -3.04 -17.14 -4.06
C GLN A 144 -4.09 -16.37 -4.88
N GLU A 145 -5.34 -16.84 -4.90
CA GLU A 145 -6.44 -16.13 -5.58
C GLU A 145 -6.74 -14.81 -4.87
N PHE A 146 -6.85 -14.84 -3.53
CA PHE A 146 -7.00 -13.63 -2.73
C PHE A 146 -5.81 -12.70 -2.88
N TRP A 147 -4.57 -13.20 -2.81
CA TRP A 147 -3.37 -12.39 -2.98
C TRP A 147 -3.35 -11.68 -4.34
N THR A 148 -3.66 -12.40 -5.42
CA THR A 148 -3.76 -11.85 -6.77
C THR A 148 -4.82 -10.76 -6.86
N TRP A 149 -6.01 -11.03 -6.32
CA TRP A 149 -7.07 -10.03 -6.22
C TRP A 149 -6.61 -8.80 -5.43
N TYR A 150 -5.95 -9.01 -4.29
CA TYR A 150 -5.57 -7.95 -3.37
C TYR A 150 -4.50 -7.03 -3.95
N VAL A 151 -3.51 -7.58 -4.64
CA VAL A 151 -2.50 -6.77 -5.34
C VAL A 151 -3.15 -5.88 -6.40
N HIS A 152 -4.11 -6.41 -7.19
CA HIS A 152 -4.86 -5.60 -8.15
C HIS A 152 -5.78 -4.57 -7.47
N PHE A 153 -6.38 -4.93 -6.33
CA PHE A 153 -7.18 -4.02 -5.53
C PHE A 153 -6.36 -2.81 -5.04
N ILE A 154 -5.16 -3.05 -4.50
CA ILE A 154 -4.25 -1.97 -4.09
C ILE A 154 -3.79 -1.16 -5.31
N HIS A 155 -3.42 -1.81 -6.42
CA HIS A 155 -3.02 -1.11 -7.64
C HIS A 155 -4.11 -0.12 -8.11
N ALA A 156 -5.37 -0.53 -8.09
CA ALA A 156 -6.49 0.31 -8.50
C ALA A 156 -6.75 1.48 -7.55
N ASN A 157 -6.54 1.30 -6.24
CA ASN A 157 -6.93 2.28 -5.22
C ASN A 157 -5.79 3.15 -4.72
N ILE A 158 -4.52 2.75 -4.88
CA ILE A 158 -3.38 3.58 -4.45
C ILE A 158 -3.27 4.88 -5.26
N ALA A 159 -3.88 4.92 -6.45
CA ALA A 159 -4.06 6.15 -7.24
C ALA A 159 -4.79 7.27 -6.49
N LEU A 160 -5.61 6.95 -5.48
CA LEU A 160 -6.26 7.92 -4.60
C LEU A 160 -5.26 8.69 -3.72
N HIS A 161 -4.12 8.07 -3.42
CA HIS A 161 -3.03 8.70 -2.68
C HIS A 161 -2.12 9.48 -3.65
N ASN A 162 -1.68 8.81 -4.71
CA ASN A 162 -0.81 9.38 -5.74
C ASN A 162 -0.97 8.63 -7.06
N SER A 163 -1.19 9.34 -8.17
CA SER A 163 -1.47 8.74 -9.49
C SER A 163 -0.29 7.98 -10.12
N TYR A 164 0.94 8.19 -9.65
CA TYR A 164 2.14 7.46 -10.12
C TYR A 164 2.42 6.19 -9.30
N ALA A 165 1.90 6.12 -8.06
CA ALA A 165 2.11 4.98 -7.17
C ALA A 165 1.66 3.60 -7.72
N PRO A 166 0.60 3.47 -8.55
CA PRO A 166 0.21 2.18 -9.11
C PRO A 166 1.35 1.46 -9.85
N GLY A 167 2.30 2.21 -10.42
CA GLY A 167 3.47 1.65 -11.10
C GLY A 167 4.39 0.81 -10.21
N TYR A 168 4.32 1.01 -8.89
CA TYR A 168 5.18 0.38 -7.90
C TYR A 168 4.52 -0.78 -7.14
N THR A 169 3.23 -1.03 -7.35
CA THR A 169 2.45 -1.96 -6.51
C THR A 169 3.07 -3.34 -6.42
N HIS A 170 3.54 -3.93 -7.54
CA HIS A 170 4.22 -5.22 -7.50
C HIS A 170 5.56 -5.17 -6.78
N LEU A 171 6.35 -4.15 -7.04
CA LEU A 171 7.67 -4.01 -6.45
C LEU A 171 7.56 -3.85 -4.93
N ASP A 172 6.59 -3.06 -4.46
CA ASP A 172 6.33 -2.86 -3.04
C ASP A 172 5.60 -4.04 -2.38
N ALA A 173 4.85 -4.81 -3.16
CA ALA A 173 4.36 -6.11 -2.71
C ALA A 173 5.53 -7.08 -2.50
N VAL A 174 6.50 -7.18 -3.40
CA VAL A 174 7.67 -8.06 -3.24
C VAL A 174 8.59 -7.60 -2.10
N TRP A 175 8.67 -6.30 -1.81
CA TRP A 175 9.57 -5.76 -0.79
C TRP A 175 9.50 -6.48 0.56
N SER A 176 8.31 -6.82 1.05
CA SER A 176 8.14 -7.50 2.34
C SER A 176 8.29 -9.02 2.32
N THR A 177 8.72 -9.62 1.19
CA THR A 177 9.16 -11.04 1.20
C THR A 177 10.60 -11.19 1.67
N ASP A 178 11.38 -10.11 1.67
CA ASP A 178 12.79 -10.12 2.05
C ASP A 178 12.98 -9.67 3.50
N ALA A 179 13.44 -10.59 4.36
CA ALA A 179 13.73 -10.30 5.75
C ALA A 179 14.83 -9.23 5.93
N ALA A 180 15.75 -9.07 4.97
CA ALA A 180 16.77 -8.04 5.01
C ALA A 180 16.16 -6.63 4.86
N ASN A 181 15.12 -6.47 4.05
CA ASN A 181 14.39 -5.22 3.91
C ASN A 181 13.70 -4.82 5.23
N ILE A 182 13.03 -5.78 5.87
CA ILE A 182 12.37 -5.56 7.17
C ILE A 182 13.40 -5.21 8.25
N LYS A 183 14.55 -5.91 8.26
CA LYS A 183 15.65 -5.63 9.18
C LYS A 183 16.20 -4.22 8.96
N ALA A 184 16.51 -3.85 7.73
CA ALA A 184 17.02 -2.53 7.38
C ALA A 184 16.05 -1.41 7.79
N TYR A 185 14.74 -1.59 7.54
CA TYR A 185 13.71 -0.66 8.00
C TYR A 185 13.70 -0.48 9.53
N ARG A 186 13.81 -1.59 10.28
CA ARG A 186 13.86 -1.55 11.76
C ARG A 186 15.14 -0.89 12.27
N ASP A 187 16.29 -1.25 11.71
CA ASP A 187 17.59 -0.67 12.07
C ASP A 187 17.64 0.83 11.77
N ALA A 188 16.99 1.27 10.69
CA ALA A 188 16.80 2.67 10.32
C ALA A 188 15.69 3.37 11.14
N LYS A 189 15.39 2.89 12.36
CA LYS A 189 14.39 3.45 13.26
C LYS A 189 13.02 3.66 12.59
N ARG A 190 12.58 2.68 11.81
CA ARG A 190 11.28 2.69 11.10
C ARG A 190 11.19 3.80 10.04
N THR A 191 12.28 3.99 9.31
CA THR A 191 12.36 4.86 8.14
C THR A 191 12.76 4.02 6.93
N MET A 192 12.02 4.10 5.82
CA MET A 192 12.43 3.49 4.56
C MET A 192 13.44 4.40 3.85
N THR A 193 14.73 4.12 4.04
CA THR A 193 15.84 4.90 3.48
C THR A 193 16.14 4.57 2.02
N ASP A 194 15.65 3.43 1.52
CA ASP A 194 15.79 3.00 0.13
C ASP A 194 14.74 3.62 -0.81
N LEU A 195 13.68 4.23 -0.25
CA LEU A 195 12.72 4.99 -1.03
C LEU A 195 13.30 6.35 -1.41
N CYS A 196 13.25 6.66 -2.71
CA CYS A 196 13.71 7.93 -3.23
C CYS A 196 12.94 9.10 -2.57
N PRO A 197 13.62 10.20 -2.18
CA PRO A 197 12.99 11.35 -1.54
C PRO A 197 12.12 12.19 -2.47
N SER A 198 12.08 11.91 -3.78
CA SER A 198 11.37 12.71 -4.78
C SER A 198 9.86 12.47 -4.80
N LEU A 199 9.12 13.54 -5.11
CA LEU A 199 7.68 13.52 -5.38
C LEU A 199 7.31 12.69 -6.62
N TYR A 200 8.25 12.47 -7.56
CA TYR A 200 7.99 11.97 -8.92
C TYR A 200 9.01 10.93 -9.40
N CYS A 201 9.14 9.81 -8.69
CA CYS A 201 9.95 8.71 -9.22
C CYS A 201 9.19 8.02 -10.35
#